data_AF-D0LVI0-F1
#
_entry.id   AF-D0LVI0-F1
#
_cell.length_a   1.000
_cell.length_b   1.000
_cell.length_c   1.000
_cell.angle_alpha   90.00
_cell.angle_beta   90.00
_cell.angle_gamma   90.00
#
_symmetry.space_group_name_H-M   'P 1'
#
loop_
_entity.id
_entity.type
_entity.pdbx_description
1 polymer ?
#
loop_
_entity_poly.entity_id
_entity_poly.type
_entity_poly.pdbx_seq_one_letter_code
_entity_poly.pdbx_strand_id
1 'polypeptide(L)'
;MASLRALAHAPWSASKVQTALRCPRLFHYRYVDKLSEPETMPEARVGKAVHALLEHVLQGQELEDAEIDARAQLESEREQLRFDALRPGVEAFVGRLSGFRQRRRVYRELFEYTLAVRVDMVATQFYAGDAFYRGIIDAAFLFDDDSLALVDHKTGQRAARQAIGEQLEGYAVLALGWFRHLRRVWLGVHWVAEHCVDWAEPVPVSEIRTRMVPALLQSIEAAALAVADGPRPNPGSWCEFCNYRSVCPAAIEMRFERVDDEPDPHA
;
A
#
# COMPACT_ATOMS: atom_id res chain seq x y z
N MET A 1 -24.52 3.96 8.52
CA MET A 1 -24.71 2.76 7.67
C MET A 1 -24.03 3.04 6.34
N ALA A 2 -23.36 2.06 5.75
CA ALA A 2 -22.78 2.22 4.41
C ALA A 2 -23.89 2.40 3.37
N SER A 3 -23.69 3.28 2.40
CA SER A 3 -24.63 3.50 1.31
C SER A 3 -24.66 2.31 0.35
N LEU A 4 -25.76 2.16 -0.40
CA LEU A 4 -25.86 1.15 -1.46
C LEU A 4 -24.77 1.31 -2.51
N ARG A 5 -24.30 2.54 -2.76
CA ARG A 5 -23.21 2.83 -3.69
C ARG A 5 -21.88 2.30 -3.17
N ALA A 6 -21.59 2.51 -1.89
CA ALA A 6 -20.41 1.96 -1.25
C ALA A 6 -20.43 0.43 -1.27
N LEU A 7 -21.58 -0.19 -1.01
CA LEU A 7 -21.73 -1.65 -1.06
C LEU A 7 -21.57 -2.22 -2.48
N ALA A 8 -22.10 -1.54 -3.50
CA ALA A 8 -22.03 -2.00 -4.89
C ALA A 8 -20.60 -2.14 -5.43
N HIS A 9 -19.66 -1.38 -4.85
CA HIS A 9 -18.25 -1.42 -5.22
C HIS A 9 -17.37 -2.07 -4.15
N ALA A 10 -17.93 -2.69 -3.11
CA ALA A 10 -17.15 -3.48 -2.17
C ALA A 10 -16.51 -4.70 -2.86
N PRO A 11 -15.40 -5.25 -2.32
CA PRO A 11 -14.59 -4.69 -1.23
C PRO A 11 -13.80 -3.44 -1.67
N TRP A 12 -13.61 -2.54 -0.73
CA TRP A 12 -12.72 -1.37 -0.82
C TRP A 12 -11.32 -1.68 -0.29
N SER A 13 -10.35 -0.88 -0.70
CA SER A 13 -8.97 -0.85 -0.19
C SER A 13 -8.48 0.60 -0.23
N ALA A 14 -7.39 0.92 0.49
CA ALA A 14 -6.79 2.27 0.45
C ALA A 14 -6.50 2.72 -0.99
N SER A 15 -5.87 1.86 -1.79
CA SER A 15 -5.56 2.13 -3.21
C SER A 15 -6.80 2.32 -4.08
N LYS A 16 -7.87 1.55 -3.82
CA LYS A 16 -9.14 1.67 -4.56
C LYS A 16 -9.89 2.96 -4.23
N VAL A 17 -9.89 3.36 -2.96
CA VAL A 17 -10.43 4.66 -2.50
C VAL A 17 -9.66 5.81 -3.15
N GLN A 18 -8.33 5.79 -3.09
CA GLN A 18 -7.50 6.83 -3.71
C GLN A 18 -7.71 6.90 -5.23
N THR A 19 -7.85 5.75 -5.89
CA THR A 19 -8.11 5.69 -7.34
C THR A 19 -9.45 6.32 -7.71
N ALA A 20 -10.52 6.00 -6.96
CA ALA A 20 -11.85 6.58 -7.15
C ALA A 20 -11.83 8.11 -7.00
N LEU A 21 -11.17 8.60 -5.95
CA LEU A 21 -11.04 10.03 -5.68
C LEU A 21 -10.13 10.76 -6.69
N ARG A 22 -9.11 10.07 -7.22
CA ARG A 22 -8.18 10.63 -8.21
C ARG A 22 -8.83 10.79 -9.58
N CYS A 23 -9.39 9.71 -10.11
CA CYS A 23 -9.93 9.70 -11.48
C CYS A 23 -10.99 8.60 -11.63
N PRO A 24 -12.28 8.96 -11.73
CA PRO A 24 -13.36 7.99 -11.93
C PRO A 24 -13.18 7.13 -13.18
N ARG A 25 -12.63 7.67 -14.27
CA ARG A 25 -12.29 6.87 -15.47
C ARG A 25 -11.29 5.76 -15.17
N LEU A 26 -10.22 6.07 -14.41
CA LEU A 26 -9.22 5.08 -14.01
C LEU A 26 -9.83 4.01 -13.09
N PHE A 27 -10.71 4.41 -12.17
CA PHE A 27 -11.45 3.47 -11.33
C PHE A 27 -12.28 2.49 -12.15
N HIS A 28 -13.01 2.99 -13.16
CA HIS A 28 -13.81 2.14 -14.03
C HIS A 28 -12.95 1.14 -14.82
N TYR A 29 -11.87 1.60 -15.46
CA TYR A 29 -10.95 0.72 -16.17
C TYR A 29 -10.44 -0.42 -15.29
N ARG A 30 -10.03 -0.11 -14.06
CA ARG A 30 -9.39 -1.08 -13.17
C ARG A 30 -10.39 -1.99 -12.44
N TYR A 31 -11.49 -1.45 -11.94
CA TYR A 31 -12.34 -2.14 -10.97
C TYR A 31 -13.74 -2.50 -11.50
N VAL A 32 -14.24 -1.81 -12.53
CA VAL A 32 -15.55 -2.07 -13.13
C VAL A 32 -15.37 -2.89 -14.40
N ASP A 33 -14.64 -2.35 -15.37
CA ASP A 33 -14.37 -2.95 -16.67
C ASP A 33 -13.29 -4.05 -16.58
N LYS A 34 -12.44 -3.98 -15.54
CA LYS A 34 -11.32 -4.91 -15.27
C LYS A 34 -10.42 -5.12 -16.49
N LEU A 35 -10.11 -4.02 -17.18
CA LEU A 35 -9.18 -4.03 -18.30
C LEU A 35 -7.78 -4.38 -17.79
N SER A 36 -7.10 -5.29 -18.50
CA SER A 36 -5.67 -5.53 -18.29
C SER A 36 -4.90 -4.22 -18.45
N GLU A 37 -3.95 -3.97 -17.55
CA GLU A 37 -3.11 -2.76 -17.59
C GLU A 37 -2.24 -2.80 -18.86
N PRO A 38 -2.47 -1.90 -19.84
CA PRO A 38 -1.72 -1.93 -21.10
C PRO A 38 -0.23 -1.61 -20.91
N GLU A 39 0.08 -0.82 -19.89
CA GLU A 39 1.42 -0.38 -19.57
C GLU A 39 1.73 -0.71 -18.11
N THR A 40 2.87 -1.34 -17.85
CA THR A 40 3.44 -1.42 -16.51
C THR A 40 4.64 -0.48 -16.44
N MET A 41 4.70 0.35 -15.41
CA MET A 41 5.81 1.28 -15.19
C MET A 41 7.03 0.53 -14.63
N PRO A 42 8.25 0.78 -15.12
CA PRO A 42 9.48 0.17 -14.59
C PRO A 42 9.59 0.31 -13.07
N GLU A 43 9.18 1.45 -12.51
CA GLU A 43 9.19 1.74 -11.07
C GLU A 43 8.27 0.79 -10.31
N ALA A 44 7.14 0.40 -10.91
CA ALA A 44 6.22 -0.56 -10.31
C ALA A 44 6.82 -1.97 -10.30
N ARG A 45 7.54 -2.38 -11.35
CA ARG A 45 8.27 -3.67 -11.38
C ARG A 45 9.41 -3.70 -10.38
N VAL A 46 10.23 -2.66 -10.34
CA VAL A 46 11.32 -2.53 -9.35
C VAL A 46 10.76 -2.54 -7.94
N GLY A 47 9.69 -1.78 -7.68
CA GLY A 47 9.00 -1.79 -6.39
C GLY A 47 8.52 -3.19 -6.00
N LYS A 48 7.86 -3.90 -6.92
CA LYS A 48 7.39 -5.27 -6.69
C LYS A 48 8.55 -6.23 -6.40
N ALA A 49 9.65 -6.15 -7.14
CA ALA A 49 10.83 -6.98 -6.90
C ALA A 49 11.44 -6.72 -5.51
N VAL A 50 11.53 -5.45 -5.09
CA VAL A 50 12.02 -5.10 -3.74
C VAL A 50 11.07 -5.60 -2.64
N HIS A 51 9.76 -5.52 -2.83
CA HIS A 51 8.79 -6.09 -1.88
C HIS A 51 8.92 -7.62 -1.80
N ALA A 52 9.08 -8.31 -2.93
CA ALA A 52 9.30 -9.76 -2.94
C ALA A 52 10.60 -10.15 -2.22
N LEU A 53 11.69 -9.41 -2.44
CA LEU A 53 12.94 -9.59 -1.71
C LEU A 53 12.73 -9.44 -0.19
N LEU A 54 12.08 -8.35 0.23
CA LEU A 54 11.77 -8.10 1.64
C LEU A 54 10.92 -9.23 2.23
N GLU A 55 9.88 -9.66 1.53
CA GLU A 55 9.00 -10.73 1.98
C GLU A 55 9.75 -12.04 2.20
N HIS A 56 10.47 -12.53 1.18
CA HIS A 56 11.19 -13.80 1.25
C HIS A 56 12.22 -13.80 2.39
N VAL A 57 12.99 -12.71 2.53
CA VAL A 57 14.00 -12.60 3.60
C VAL A 57 13.35 -12.53 4.97
N LEU A 58 12.24 -11.82 5.11
CA LEU A 58 11.51 -11.75 6.38
C LEU A 58 10.87 -13.08 6.76
N GLN A 59 10.47 -13.88 5.78
CA GLN A 59 9.99 -15.25 5.96
C GLN A 59 11.13 -16.28 6.20
N GLY A 60 12.39 -15.85 6.13
CA GLY A 60 13.56 -16.65 6.53
C GLY A 60 14.35 -17.24 5.37
N GLN A 61 14.09 -16.85 4.11
CA GLN A 61 14.96 -17.19 2.99
C GLN A 61 16.28 -16.44 3.10
N GLU A 62 17.38 -17.08 2.67
CA GLU A 62 18.68 -16.43 2.59
C GLU A 62 18.65 -15.27 1.60
N LEU A 63 19.36 -14.18 1.93
CA LEU A 63 19.31 -12.93 1.18
C LEU A 63 19.69 -13.12 -0.30
N GLU A 64 20.73 -13.92 -0.56
CA GLU A 64 21.22 -14.19 -1.91
C GLU A 64 20.19 -14.93 -2.76
N ASP A 65 19.53 -15.96 -2.22
CA ASP A 65 18.49 -16.72 -2.93
C ASP A 65 17.26 -15.84 -3.20
N ALA A 66 16.82 -15.07 -2.21
CA ALA A 66 15.70 -14.13 -2.36
C ALA A 66 15.99 -13.04 -3.40
N GLU A 67 17.25 -12.63 -3.52
CA GLU A 67 17.68 -11.64 -4.52
C GLU A 67 17.56 -12.19 -5.94
N ILE A 68 17.93 -13.46 -6.16
CA ILE A 68 17.77 -14.14 -7.46
C ILE A 68 16.29 -14.15 -7.88
N ASP A 69 15.40 -14.55 -6.98
CA ASP A 69 13.95 -14.62 -7.24
C ASP A 69 13.35 -13.24 -7.55
N ALA A 70 13.76 -12.22 -6.80
CA ALA A 70 13.31 -10.85 -7.02
C ALA A 70 13.75 -10.31 -8.39
N ARG A 71 15.02 -10.55 -8.77
CA ARG A 71 15.60 -10.10 -10.04
C ARG A 71 14.97 -10.75 -11.26
N ALA A 72 14.42 -11.96 -11.13
CA ALA A 72 13.73 -12.65 -12.22
C ALA A 72 12.47 -11.89 -12.71
N GLN A 73 11.96 -10.93 -11.93
CA GLN A 73 10.80 -10.10 -12.28
C GLN A 73 11.18 -8.82 -13.05
N LEU A 74 12.47 -8.53 -13.21
CA LEU A 74 12.95 -7.30 -13.85
C LEU A 74 13.26 -7.57 -15.33
N GLU A 75 12.82 -6.67 -16.20
CA GLU A 75 12.82 -6.86 -17.65
C GLU A 75 13.97 -6.13 -18.35
N SER A 76 14.69 -5.24 -17.67
CA SER A 76 15.77 -4.45 -18.28
C SER A 76 16.96 -4.24 -17.34
N GLU A 77 18.14 -3.98 -17.92
CA GLU A 77 19.35 -3.62 -17.19
C GLU A 77 19.14 -2.39 -16.30
N ARG A 78 18.35 -1.41 -16.79
CA ARG A 78 18.00 -0.22 -16.03
C ARG A 78 17.20 -0.55 -14.76
N GLU A 79 16.27 -1.49 -14.85
CA GLU A 79 15.50 -1.97 -13.70
C GLU A 79 16.39 -2.71 -12.71
N GLN A 80 17.32 -3.54 -13.20
CA GLN A 80 18.32 -4.22 -12.37
C GLN A 80 19.18 -3.22 -11.59
N LEU A 81 19.73 -2.19 -12.25
CA LEU A 81 20.55 -1.16 -11.60
C LEU A 81 19.77 -0.37 -10.53
N ARG A 82 18.49 -0.09 -10.78
CA ARG A 82 17.63 0.57 -9.79
C ARG A 82 17.34 -0.33 -8.59
N PHE A 83 17.11 -1.62 -8.82
CA PHE A 83 16.99 -2.60 -7.77
C PHE A 83 18.27 -2.69 -6.93
N ASP A 84 19.45 -2.69 -7.56
CA ASP A 84 20.76 -2.70 -6.89
C ASP A 84 20.93 -1.50 -5.96
N ALA A 85 20.49 -0.31 -6.40
CA ALA A 85 20.54 0.89 -5.58
C ALA A 85 19.65 0.81 -4.33
N LEU A 86 18.55 0.05 -4.38
CA LEU A 86 17.61 -0.13 -3.26
C LEU A 86 17.98 -1.29 -2.34
N ARG A 87 18.69 -2.31 -2.85
CA ARG A 87 19.06 -3.54 -2.12
C ARG A 87 19.71 -3.28 -0.76
N PRO A 88 20.67 -2.34 -0.58
CA PRO A 88 21.23 -2.03 0.74
C PRO A 88 20.20 -1.60 1.79
N GLY A 89 19.08 -1.00 1.36
CA GLY A 89 17.98 -0.62 2.26
C GLY A 89 17.26 -1.81 2.86
N VAL A 90 17.14 -2.90 2.10
CA VAL A 90 16.57 -4.16 2.59
C VAL A 90 17.46 -4.75 3.67
N GLU A 91 18.77 -4.85 3.42
CA GLU A 91 19.74 -5.36 4.38
C GLU A 91 19.76 -4.51 5.67
N ALA A 92 19.76 -3.17 5.54
CA ALA A 92 19.70 -2.26 6.67
C ALA A 92 18.43 -2.43 7.51
N PHE A 93 17.28 -2.67 6.86
CA PHE A 93 16.03 -2.96 7.57
C PHE A 93 16.10 -4.27 8.35
N VAL A 94 16.55 -5.35 7.72
CA VAL A 94 16.68 -6.68 8.34
C VAL A 94 17.65 -6.63 9.53
N GLY A 95 18.78 -5.95 9.38
CA GLY A 95 19.75 -5.75 10.46
C GLY A 95 19.15 -5.02 11.68
N ARG A 96 18.32 -3.99 11.45
CA ARG A 96 17.59 -3.29 12.53
C ARG A 96 16.52 -4.14 13.18
N LEU A 97 15.83 -4.97 12.39
CA LEU A 97 14.71 -5.78 12.85
C LEU A 97 15.14 -6.77 13.94
N SER A 98 16.32 -7.36 13.82
CA SER A 98 16.88 -8.24 14.87
C SER A 98 16.97 -7.57 16.24
N GLY A 99 17.40 -6.31 16.29
CA GLY A 99 17.42 -5.53 17.53
C GLY A 99 16.01 -5.17 18.03
N PHE A 100 15.07 -4.90 17.13
CA PHE A 100 13.68 -4.63 17.48
C PHE A 100 13.00 -5.87 18.09
N ARG A 101 13.15 -7.05 17.46
CA ARG A 101 12.66 -8.35 17.93
C ARG A 101 13.03 -8.60 19.39
N GLN A 102 14.31 -8.40 19.72
CA GLN A 102 14.84 -8.60 21.07
C GLN A 102 14.32 -7.55 22.06
N ARG A 103 14.42 -6.26 21.72
CA ARG A 103 14.06 -5.17 22.65
C ARG A 103 12.57 -5.11 22.96
N ARG A 104 11.70 -5.45 21.99
CA ARG A 104 10.24 -5.41 22.13
C ARG A 104 9.60 -6.75 22.42
N ARG A 105 10.40 -7.82 22.53
CA ARG A 105 9.90 -9.18 22.78
C ARG A 105 8.81 -9.55 21.78
N VAL A 106 9.10 -9.35 20.49
CA VAL A 106 8.18 -9.68 19.39
C VAL A 106 7.83 -11.16 19.51
N TYR A 107 6.53 -11.45 19.61
CA TYR A 107 6.04 -12.82 19.83
C TYR A 107 5.30 -13.37 18.62
N ARG A 108 4.93 -12.52 17.66
CA ARG A 108 4.32 -12.94 16.38
C ARG A 108 4.65 -11.95 15.28
N GLU A 109 4.96 -12.49 14.12
CA GLU A 109 5.30 -11.73 12.91
C GLU A 109 4.37 -12.15 11.78
N LEU A 110 4.02 -11.19 10.94
CA LEU A 110 3.11 -11.36 9.82
C LEU A 110 3.71 -10.62 8.62
N PHE A 111 3.89 -11.32 7.51
CA PHE A 111 4.44 -10.77 6.27
C PHE A 111 3.46 -11.04 5.13
N GLU A 112 3.29 -10.06 4.25
CA GLU A 112 2.29 -10.08 3.17
C GLU A 112 0.89 -10.53 3.65
N TYR A 113 0.49 -10.08 4.83
CA TYR A 113 -0.66 -10.64 5.54
C TYR A 113 -1.97 -9.99 5.10
N THR A 114 -2.90 -10.81 4.63
CA THR A 114 -4.20 -10.36 4.11
C THR A 114 -5.22 -10.19 5.22
N LEU A 115 -5.83 -9.00 5.30
CA LEU A 115 -6.90 -8.70 6.26
C LEU A 115 -8.14 -8.16 5.55
N ALA A 116 -9.31 -8.53 6.05
CA ALA A 116 -10.58 -7.92 5.64
C ALA A 116 -11.54 -7.76 6.81
N VAL A 117 -12.39 -6.75 6.72
CA VAL A 117 -13.48 -6.49 7.66
C VAL A 117 -14.78 -6.26 6.91
N ARG A 118 -15.90 -6.61 7.55
CA ARG A 118 -17.25 -6.29 7.07
C ARG A 118 -17.60 -4.83 7.39
N VAL A 119 -18.81 -4.41 7.01
CA VAL A 119 -19.32 -3.05 7.27
C VAL A 119 -19.35 -2.70 8.76
N ASP A 120 -19.56 -3.69 9.63
CA ASP A 120 -19.55 -3.54 11.10
C ASP A 120 -18.14 -3.57 11.71
N MET A 121 -17.09 -3.51 10.88
CA MET A 121 -15.67 -3.59 11.24
C MET A 121 -15.25 -4.91 11.91
N VAL A 122 -16.08 -5.96 11.82
CA VAL A 122 -15.72 -7.30 12.30
C VAL A 122 -14.90 -8.01 11.21
N ALA A 123 -13.86 -8.73 11.63
CA ALA A 123 -13.02 -9.54 10.75
C ALA A 123 -13.84 -10.53 9.90
N THR A 124 -13.47 -10.66 8.62
CA THR A 124 -13.98 -11.67 7.68
C THR A 124 -12.85 -12.14 6.76
N GLN A 125 -13.09 -13.17 5.94
CA GLN A 125 -12.08 -13.68 5.00
C GLN A 125 -11.85 -12.69 3.84
N PHE A 126 -10.62 -12.63 3.33
CA PHE A 126 -10.19 -11.63 2.34
C PHE A 126 -10.99 -11.62 1.02
N TYR A 127 -11.48 -12.78 0.61
CA TYR A 127 -12.29 -12.97 -0.61
C TYR A 127 -13.76 -13.27 -0.32
N ALA A 128 -14.23 -13.12 0.92
CA ALA A 128 -15.63 -13.33 1.26
C ALA A 128 -16.51 -12.27 0.59
N GLY A 129 -17.74 -12.66 0.22
CA GLY A 129 -18.72 -11.76 -0.38
C GLY A 129 -19.21 -10.63 0.55
N ASP A 130 -18.97 -10.76 1.86
CA ASP A 130 -19.28 -9.75 2.87
C ASP A 130 -18.08 -8.86 3.25
N ALA A 131 -16.92 -9.05 2.60
CA ALA A 131 -15.76 -8.19 2.78
C ALA A 131 -16.07 -6.77 2.29
N PHE A 132 -16.02 -5.81 3.21
CA PHE A 132 -16.31 -4.41 2.91
C PHE A 132 -15.04 -3.59 2.69
N TYR A 133 -14.04 -3.77 3.56
CA TYR A 133 -12.73 -3.15 3.43
C TYR A 133 -11.64 -4.20 3.65
N ARG A 134 -10.61 -4.18 2.80
CA ARG A 134 -9.51 -5.15 2.84
C ARG A 134 -8.18 -4.54 2.44
N GLY A 135 -7.10 -5.17 2.90
CA GLY A 135 -5.73 -4.74 2.61
C GLY A 135 -4.74 -5.85 2.86
N ILE A 136 -3.54 -5.69 2.30
CA ILE A 136 -2.40 -6.57 2.48
C ILE A 136 -1.37 -5.76 3.25
N ILE A 137 -0.93 -6.27 4.39
CA ILE A 137 0.09 -5.63 5.21
C ILE A 137 1.44 -6.19 4.78
N ASP A 138 2.39 -5.33 4.42
CA ASP A 138 3.74 -5.77 4.04
C ASP A 138 4.45 -6.47 5.21
N ALA A 139 4.52 -5.80 6.37
CA ALA A 139 5.07 -6.40 7.59
C ALA A 139 4.31 -5.94 8.86
N ALA A 140 4.05 -6.88 9.76
CA ALA A 140 3.44 -6.63 11.06
C ALA A 140 4.15 -7.39 12.17
N PHE A 141 4.36 -6.73 13.30
CA PHE A 141 5.02 -7.31 14.47
C PHE A 141 4.12 -7.09 15.69
N LEU A 142 3.66 -8.18 16.30
CA LEU A 142 2.99 -8.16 17.59
C LEU A 142 4.04 -8.32 18.68
N PHE A 143 4.02 -7.40 19.63
CA PHE A 143 5.08 -7.26 20.62
C PHE A 143 4.53 -6.83 21.98
N ASP A 144 5.42 -6.67 22.96
CA ASP A 144 5.07 -6.37 24.34
C ASP A 144 3.97 -5.31 24.54
N ASP A 145 3.18 -5.49 25.60
CA ASP A 145 2.03 -4.65 25.94
C ASP A 145 0.89 -4.64 24.89
N ASP A 146 0.64 -5.80 24.26
CA ASP A 146 -0.38 -6.00 23.22
C ASP A 146 -0.37 -4.89 22.16
N SER A 147 0.84 -4.58 21.67
CA SER A 147 1.07 -3.57 20.64
C SER A 147 1.35 -4.22 19.29
N LEU A 148 0.96 -3.55 18.21
CA LEU A 148 1.19 -3.98 16.84
C LEU A 148 1.97 -2.90 16.10
N ALA A 149 3.14 -3.24 15.56
CA ALA A 149 3.85 -2.40 14.61
C ALA A 149 3.50 -2.85 13.20
N LEU A 150 2.92 -1.93 12.42
CA LEU A 150 2.65 -2.09 11.00
C LEU A 150 3.70 -1.30 10.22
N VAL A 151 4.37 -1.95 9.29
CA VAL A 151 5.36 -1.33 8.41
C VAL A 151 4.92 -1.52 6.97
N ASP A 152 4.79 -0.42 6.25
CA ASP A 152 4.58 -0.37 4.80
C ASP A 152 5.92 -0.05 4.13
N HIS A 153 6.33 -0.86 3.16
CA HIS A 153 7.58 -0.68 2.45
C HIS A 153 7.36 0.28 1.27
N LYS A 154 8.27 1.24 1.10
CA LYS A 154 8.22 2.24 0.04
C LYS A 154 9.58 2.40 -0.63
N THR A 155 9.58 2.24 -1.94
CA THR A 155 10.75 2.38 -2.82
C THR A 155 10.84 3.74 -3.50
N GLY A 156 9.78 4.55 -3.43
CA GLY A 156 9.73 5.91 -3.97
C GLY A 156 10.22 6.97 -2.97
N GLN A 157 10.08 8.24 -3.36
CA GLN A 157 10.53 9.39 -2.59
C GLN A 157 9.90 9.45 -1.19
N ARG A 158 10.75 9.76 -0.20
CA ARG A 158 10.35 9.96 1.19
C ARG A 158 9.35 11.11 1.35
N ALA A 159 8.15 10.78 1.85
CA ALA A 159 7.11 11.74 2.17
C ALA A 159 7.29 12.36 3.57
N ALA A 160 6.62 13.48 3.82
CA ALA A 160 6.60 14.12 5.13
C ALA A 160 6.00 13.20 6.21
N ARG A 161 6.60 13.18 7.40
CA ARG A 161 6.20 12.28 8.51
C ARG A 161 4.72 12.37 8.91
N GLN A 162 4.09 13.55 8.77
CA GLN A 162 2.67 13.75 9.08
C GLN A 162 1.75 12.96 8.15
N ALA A 163 2.15 12.76 6.89
CA ALA A 163 1.36 12.03 5.89
C ALA A 163 1.35 10.51 6.14
N ILE A 164 2.29 9.98 6.94
CA ILE A 164 2.41 8.55 7.21
C ILE A 164 1.19 8.01 7.97
N GLY A 165 0.76 8.75 9.00
CA GLY A 165 -0.41 8.39 9.80
C GLY A 165 -1.64 8.23 8.91
N GLU A 166 -1.95 9.27 8.15
CA GLU A 166 -3.10 9.33 7.23
C GLU A 166 -3.07 8.22 6.16
N GLN A 167 -1.89 7.91 5.61
CA GLN A 167 -1.74 6.87 4.59
C GLN A 167 -2.04 5.47 5.15
N LEU A 168 -1.71 5.20 6.41
CA LEU A 168 -1.76 3.87 7.00
C LEU A 168 -2.95 3.66 7.96
N GLU A 169 -3.82 4.65 8.16
CA GLU A 169 -4.99 4.53 9.06
C GLU A 169 -5.90 3.34 8.68
N GLY A 170 -6.03 3.05 7.37
CA GLY A 170 -6.79 1.90 6.90
C GLY A 170 -6.26 0.56 7.44
N TYR A 171 -4.94 0.40 7.58
CA TYR A 171 -4.37 -0.81 8.19
C TYR A 171 -4.60 -0.85 9.70
N ALA A 172 -4.60 0.29 10.38
CA ALA A 172 -4.96 0.35 11.80
C ALA A 172 -6.41 -0.10 12.05
N VAL A 173 -7.34 0.29 11.16
CA VAL A 173 -8.74 -0.17 11.20
C VAL A 173 -8.86 -1.68 10.96
N LEU A 174 -8.13 -2.22 9.98
CA LEU A 174 -8.09 -3.67 9.74
C LEU A 174 -7.55 -4.42 10.96
N ALA A 175 -6.46 -3.92 11.56
CA ALA A 175 -5.86 -4.49 12.75
C ALA A 175 -6.84 -4.50 13.94
N LEU A 176 -7.60 -3.42 14.15
CA LEU A 176 -8.61 -3.35 15.21
C LEU A 176 -9.68 -4.46 15.09
N GLY A 177 -10.07 -4.83 13.87
CA GLY A 177 -11.06 -5.88 13.63
C GLY A 177 -10.54 -7.29 13.90
N TRP A 178 -9.22 -7.52 13.74
CA TRP A 178 -8.60 -8.85 13.81
C TRP A 178 -7.91 -9.15 15.15
N PHE A 179 -7.30 -8.16 15.79
CA PHE A 179 -6.51 -8.35 17.00
C PHE A 179 -7.27 -7.88 18.24
N ARG A 180 -7.96 -8.81 18.92
CA ARG A 180 -8.91 -8.50 20.01
C ARG A 180 -8.31 -7.82 21.25
N HIS A 181 -7.07 -8.11 21.57
CA HIS A 181 -6.39 -7.61 22.79
C HIS A 181 -5.51 -6.39 22.53
N LEU A 182 -5.52 -5.87 21.31
CA LEU A 182 -4.65 -4.79 20.90
C LEU A 182 -4.88 -3.52 21.75
N ARG A 183 -3.81 -2.93 22.28
CA ARG A 183 -3.85 -1.67 23.03
C ARG A 183 -3.46 -0.48 22.18
N ARG A 184 -2.42 -0.62 21.35
CA ARG A 184 -1.88 0.45 20.51
C ARG A 184 -1.36 -0.10 19.18
N VAL A 185 -1.40 0.76 18.16
CA VAL A 185 -0.86 0.48 16.83
C VAL A 185 0.23 1.49 16.51
N TRP A 186 1.39 1.00 16.11
CA TRP A 186 2.50 1.79 15.60
C TRP A 186 2.45 1.71 14.07
N LEU A 187 2.37 2.87 13.41
CA LEU A 187 2.32 2.97 11.96
C LEU A 187 3.66 3.47 11.46
N GLY A 188 4.33 2.67 10.64
CA GLY A 188 5.64 2.98 10.11
C GLY A 188 5.72 2.85 8.59
N VAL A 189 6.53 3.70 7.96
CA VAL A 189 6.93 3.54 6.56
C VAL A 189 8.43 3.28 6.52
N HIS A 190 8.80 2.17 5.90
CA HIS A 190 10.19 1.86 5.55
C HIS A 190 10.50 2.49 4.20
N TRP A 191 11.29 3.56 4.24
CA TRP A 191 11.84 4.21 3.05
C TRP A 191 13.12 3.47 2.65
N VAL A 192 13.02 2.63 1.63
CA VAL A 192 14.07 1.68 1.25
C VAL A 192 15.31 2.43 0.77
N ALA A 193 15.13 3.45 -0.09
CA ALA A 193 16.24 4.22 -0.67
C ALA A 193 17.06 4.96 0.39
N GLU A 194 16.40 5.54 1.40
CA GLU A 194 17.03 6.29 2.48
C GLU A 194 17.42 5.41 3.67
N HIS A 195 17.20 4.10 3.54
CA HIS A 195 17.53 3.10 4.54
C HIS A 195 16.98 3.47 5.91
N CYS A 196 15.74 3.96 6.02
CA CYS A 196 15.19 4.43 7.28
C CYS A 196 13.73 4.02 7.48
N VAL A 197 13.27 4.02 8.74
CA VAL A 197 11.87 3.79 9.08
C VAL A 197 11.36 5.01 9.83
N ASP A 198 10.38 5.68 9.26
CA ASP A 198 9.65 6.74 9.94
C ASP A 198 8.41 6.19 10.62
N TRP A 199 8.18 6.63 11.85
CA TRP A 199 7.05 6.22 12.65
C TRP A 199 6.12 7.40 12.91
N ALA A 200 4.82 7.21 12.73
CA ALA A 200 3.82 8.07 13.34
C ALA A 200 3.82 7.89 14.87
N GLU A 201 3.15 8.79 15.59
CA GLU A 201 2.90 8.59 17.01
C GLU A 201 2.05 7.32 17.24
N PRO A 202 2.40 6.43 18.18
CA PRO A 202 1.62 5.23 18.46
C PRO A 202 0.17 5.53 18.86
N VAL A 203 -0.77 4.99 18.09
CA VAL A 203 -2.19 5.31 18.18
C VAL A 203 -2.89 4.31 19.11
N PRO A 204 -3.57 4.76 20.18
CA PRO A 204 -4.37 3.87 21.02
C PRO A 204 -5.61 3.35 20.27
N VAL A 205 -6.04 2.13 20.56
CA VAL A 205 -7.21 1.54 19.89
C VAL A 205 -8.51 2.30 20.09
N SER A 206 -8.63 3.07 21.17
CA SER A 206 -9.75 3.99 21.40
C SER A 206 -9.82 5.05 20.30
N GLU A 207 -8.68 5.66 19.95
CA GLU A 207 -8.63 6.66 18.89
C GLU A 207 -8.88 6.05 17.51
N ILE A 208 -8.35 4.85 17.23
CA ILE A 208 -8.66 4.13 15.99
C ILE A 208 -10.18 3.97 15.85
N ARG A 209 -10.85 3.56 16.94
CA ARG A 209 -12.30 3.34 16.96
C ARG A 209 -13.10 4.64 16.80
N THR A 210 -12.70 5.72 17.47
CA THR A 210 -13.48 6.97 17.52
C THR A 210 -13.15 7.94 16.39
N ARG A 211 -11.96 7.85 15.77
CA ARG A 211 -11.48 8.77 14.73
C ARG A 211 -11.27 8.08 13.39
N MET A 212 -10.43 7.04 13.36
CA MET A 212 -10.00 6.42 12.09
C MET A 212 -11.11 5.60 11.42
N VAL A 213 -11.92 4.85 12.19
CA VAL A 213 -13.06 4.10 11.64
C VAL A 213 -14.08 5.04 10.98
N PRO A 214 -14.58 6.10 11.63
CA PRO A 214 -15.45 7.07 10.97
C PRO A 214 -14.81 7.77 9.76
N ALA A 215 -13.52 8.11 9.83
CA ALA A 215 -12.79 8.73 8.73
C ALA A 215 -12.72 7.81 7.51
N LEU A 216 -12.34 6.54 7.71
CA LEU A 216 -12.31 5.53 6.65
C LEU A 216 -13.68 5.37 5.98
N LEU A 217 -14.74 5.27 6.78
CA LEU A 217 -16.10 5.16 6.27
C LEU A 217 -16.49 6.38 5.42
N GLN A 218 -16.17 7.59 5.87
CA GLN A 218 -16.41 8.82 5.11
C GLN A 218 -15.60 8.85 3.80
N SER A 219 -14.34 8.44 3.82
CA SER A 219 -13.51 8.36 2.61
C SER A 219 -14.07 7.34 1.60
N ILE A 220 -14.58 6.21 2.07
CA ILE A 220 -15.25 5.21 1.21
C ILE A 220 -16.53 5.79 0.60
N GLU A 221 -17.35 6.51 1.38
CA GLU A 221 -18.56 7.16 0.85
C GLU A 221 -18.21 8.24 -0.18
N ALA A 222 -17.19 9.05 0.07
CA ALA A 222 -16.71 10.05 -0.89
C ALA A 222 -16.20 9.41 -2.18
N ALA A 223 -15.44 8.31 -2.06
CA ALA A 223 -14.97 7.53 -3.20
C ALA A 223 -16.13 6.93 -4.00
N ALA A 224 -17.11 6.34 -3.33
CA ALA A 224 -18.30 5.79 -3.96
C ALA A 224 -19.14 6.87 -4.67
N LEU A 225 -19.22 8.07 -4.10
CA LEU A 225 -19.89 9.21 -4.71
C LEU A 225 -19.12 9.71 -5.95
N ALA A 226 -17.79 9.81 -5.88
CA ALA A 226 -16.96 10.30 -6.98
C ALA A 226 -17.12 9.48 -8.28
N VAL A 227 -17.42 8.19 -8.16
CA VAL A 227 -17.60 7.27 -9.30
C VAL A 227 -19.07 7.04 -9.67
N ALA A 228 -20.02 7.55 -8.88
CA ALA A 228 -21.44 7.29 -9.07
C ALA A 228 -21.99 7.81 -10.41
N ASP A 229 -21.40 8.89 -10.93
CA ASP A 229 -21.86 9.53 -12.16
C ASP A 229 -21.17 8.98 -13.43
N GLY A 230 -20.48 7.84 -13.31
CA GLY A 230 -19.85 7.15 -14.42
C GLY A 230 -18.38 7.53 -14.67
N PRO A 231 -17.78 6.99 -15.75
CA PRO A 231 -16.35 7.01 -15.98
C PRO A 231 -15.85 8.36 -16.51
N ARG A 232 -15.93 9.42 -15.70
CA ARG A 232 -15.43 10.75 -16.05
C ARG A 232 -13.91 10.81 -15.89
N PRO A 233 -13.15 11.19 -16.93
CA PRO A 233 -11.71 11.44 -16.77
C PRO A 233 -11.48 12.70 -15.93
N ASN A 234 -10.40 12.69 -15.16
CA ASN A 234 -9.93 13.84 -14.39
C ASN A 234 -8.46 14.10 -14.76
N PRO A 235 -8.19 14.78 -15.89
CA PRO A 235 -6.84 14.94 -16.39
C PRO A 235 -5.99 15.82 -15.47
N GLY A 236 -4.72 15.46 -15.30
CA GLY A 236 -3.72 16.17 -14.48
C GLY A 236 -2.36 15.50 -14.61
N SER A 237 -1.34 15.97 -13.89
CA SER A 237 0.04 15.43 -13.97
C SER A 237 0.11 13.91 -13.75
N TRP A 238 -0.79 13.34 -12.95
CA TRP A 238 -0.90 11.89 -12.74
C TRP A 238 -1.21 11.09 -14.02
N CYS A 239 -1.68 11.72 -15.09
CA CYS A 239 -1.93 11.05 -16.38
C CYS A 239 -0.64 10.56 -17.05
N GLU A 240 0.50 11.20 -16.78
CA GLU A 240 1.82 10.79 -17.27
C GLU A 240 2.20 9.40 -16.74
N PHE A 241 1.81 9.13 -15.49
CA PHE A 241 2.06 7.89 -14.74
C PHE A 241 0.88 6.90 -14.81
N CYS A 242 -0.15 7.17 -15.61
CA CYS A 242 -1.34 6.33 -15.67
C CYS A 242 -1.13 5.12 -16.58
N ASN A 243 -1.28 3.91 -16.05
CA ASN A 243 -1.12 2.65 -16.80
C ASN A 243 -2.09 2.50 -17.99
N TYR A 244 -3.17 3.28 -18.03
CA TYR A 244 -4.18 3.26 -19.11
C TYR A 244 -4.07 4.47 -20.05
N ARG A 245 -2.96 5.22 -20.03
CA ARG A 245 -2.76 6.43 -20.84
C ARG A 245 -3.03 6.17 -22.32
N SER A 246 -2.45 5.12 -22.90
CA SER A 246 -2.60 4.73 -24.30
C SER A 246 -4.04 4.39 -24.75
N VAL A 247 -4.95 4.13 -23.81
CA VAL A 247 -6.37 3.81 -24.10
C VAL A 247 -7.35 4.83 -23.52
N CYS A 248 -6.85 5.92 -22.93
CA CYS A 248 -7.67 6.96 -22.32
C CYS A 248 -7.93 8.10 -23.33
N PRO A 249 -9.19 8.37 -23.74
CA PRO A 249 -9.48 9.43 -24.71
C PRO A 249 -8.94 10.80 -24.31
N ALA A 250 -9.13 11.18 -23.03
CA ALA A 250 -8.63 12.45 -22.51
C ALA A 250 -7.10 12.51 -22.52
N ALA A 251 -6.41 11.40 -22.26
CA ALA A 251 -4.96 11.38 -22.27
C ALA A 251 -4.39 11.52 -23.68
N ILE A 252 -5.03 10.87 -24.66
CA ILE A 252 -4.70 10.95 -26.09
C ILE A 252 -4.95 12.37 -26.62
N GLU A 253 -6.12 12.94 -26.31
CA GLU A 253 -6.50 14.29 -26.73
C GLU A 253 -5.53 15.35 -26.19
N MET A 254 -5.16 15.23 -24.91
CA MET A 254 -4.23 16.14 -24.26
C MET A 254 -2.75 15.80 -24.51
N ARG A 255 -2.49 14.75 -25.30
CA ARG A 255 -1.14 14.29 -25.68
C ARG A 255 -0.20 14.10 -24.49
N PHE A 256 -0.70 13.47 -23.42
CA PHE A 256 0.19 13.05 -22.34
C PHE A 256 1.16 12.00 -22.86
N GLU A 257 2.44 12.24 -22.65
CA GLU A 257 3.51 11.31 -22.98
C GLU A 257 3.90 10.48 -21.75
N ARG A 258 4.61 9.38 -21.99
CA ARG A 258 5.18 8.62 -20.90
C ARG A 258 6.35 9.40 -20.33
N VAL A 259 6.36 9.59 -19.02
CA VAL A 259 7.60 9.95 -18.35
C VAL A 259 8.40 8.66 -18.26
N ASP A 260 9.30 8.48 -19.22
CA ASP A 260 10.48 7.65 -18.99
C ASP A 260 11.38 8.54 -18.14
N ASP A 261 11.50 8.30 -16.83
CA ASP A 261 12.34 9.14 -15.97
C ASP A 261 13.68 9.41 -16.69
N GLU A 262 14.03 10.64 -17.01
CA GLU A 262 15.44 11.03 -17.00
C GLU A 262 15.78 11.19 -15.51
N PRO A 263 16.81 10.52 -14.97
CA PRO A 263 17.32 10.97 -13.69
C PRO A 263 17.85 12.39 -13.91
N ASP A 264 17.32 13.38 -13.21
CA ASP A 264 18.05 14.64 -13.03
C ASP A 264 19.38 14.26 -12.37
N PRO A 265 20.54 14.44 -13.05
CA PRO A 265 21.83 14.13 -12.45
C PRO A 265 22.24 15.16 -11.38
N HIS A 266 21.37 16.11 -11.02
CA HIS A 266 21.66 17.24 -10.15
C HIS A 266 20.62 17.58 -9.05
N ALA A 267 19.71 16.66 -8.69
CA ALA A 267 18.81 16.84 -7.53
C ALA A 267 19.33 16.17 -6.25
#